data_AF-F1KYW5-F1
#
_entry.id   AF-F1KYW5-F1
#
_cell.length_a   1.000
_cell.length_b   1.000
_cell.length_c   1.000
_cell.angle_alpha   90.00
_cell.angle_beta   90.00
_cell.angle_gamma   90.00
#
_symmetry.space_group_name_H-M   'P 1'
#
loop_
_entity.id
_entity.type
_entity.pdbx_description
1 polymer ?
#
loop_
_entity_poly.entity_id
_entity_poly.type
_entity_poly.pdbx_seq_one_letter_code
_entity_poly.pdbx_strand_id
1 'polypeptide(L)'
;MNVEYWKHVWPSSEVLGEFVNSNASLFRNTTVVELGAGATGIPGIVASKCGAELVILTEHPHNQQALDLLKLNCIRNALRDSSFLVQGLDWESIPAIDSLLDQLHHLDFILAADVFYDPKVFESLVAAIAHIVDRFTSAQCFFTYEERDSEWSIEDLLFLNSLQCSPIRKIQSNQKTIHIGVIYSSRATMKSTSFFAGIEGGATQSHLVIIDDRGKKYGEWSHKGLNYHLEGRENVANEIAEWIRSVKKQLGMNGPLGAVGMGLSGAEDESVNEHVVGILRRQHGDVANEFFLTSDSVITIAATFNKGGVVVVAGTGSSCRLLKADGTVCGVGGWGHQIGDGGSGYWIANRAIRYVFDDEDGLSPSPYPITTVKRLLLEHFNIKDKIGILDSLYANFKKAHIASFTGKLAKEAANDPLVKVVFHEAGVLLGSHVRAISSHFDQEMLLDVPVVLVGSVFKSWSLVKAGFIEGVRKGNEGSRIKKVTLYLLEETPAVGAALLAARNVSVEVPHQQTSVVFDVLTFD
;
A
#
# COMPACT_ATOMS: atom_id res chain seq x y z
N MET A 1 47.47 -20.03 -12.35
CA MET A 1 47.49 -19.02 -11.26
C MET A 1 46.20 -19.20 -10.48
N ASN A 2 46.27 -19.77 -9.27
CA ASN A 2 45.11 -19.84 -8.39
C ASN A 2 44.74 -18.41 -8.00
N VAL A 3 43.75 -17.84 -8.68
CA VAL A 3 43.15 -16.57 -8.27
C VAL A 3 42.49 -16.85 -6.93
N GLU A 4 42.98 -16.23 -5.86
CA GLU A 4 42.39 -16.36 -4.53
C GLU A 4 41.10 -15.52 -4.48
N TYR A 5 40.03 -16.06 -5.07
CA TYR A 5 38.75 -15.38 -5.27
C TYR A 5 38.18 -14.75 -3.99
N TRP A 6 38.50 -15.31 -2.82
CA TRP A 6 38.07 -14.82 -1.51
C TRP A 6 38.69 -13.48 -1.07
N LYS A 7 39.76 -13.00 -1.73
CA LYS A 7 40.47 -11.75 -1.38
C LYS A 7 39.81 -10.48 -1.94
N HIS A 8 38.86 -10.62 -2.87
CA HIS A 8 38.27 -9.50 -3.58
C HIS A 8 36.86 -9.18 -3.07
N VAL A 9 36.46 -7.92 -3.21
CA VAL A 9 35.06 -7.52 -3.03
C VAL A 9 34.25 -8.10 -4.19
N TRP A 10 33.30 -8.96 -3.86
CA TRP A 10 32.38 -9.53 -4.84
C TRP A 10 31.24 -8.55 -5.10
N PRO A 11 30.90 -8.25 -6.38
CA PRO A 11 29.74 -7.42 -6.69
C PRO A 11 28.44 -7.92 -6.03
N SER A 12 28.23 -9.24 -5.96
CA SER A 12 27.08 -9.84 -5.26
C SER A 12 27.06 -9.51 -3.76
N SER A 13 28.23 -9.36 -3.13
CA SER A 13 28.38 -8.98 -1.72
C SER A 13 28.01 -7.52 -1.48
N GLU A 14 28.41 -6.62 -2.38
CA GLU A 14 27.98 -5.20 -2.35
C GLU A 14 26.47 -5.08 -2.53
N VAL A 15 25.91 -5.78 -3.52
CA VAL A 15 24.47 -5.81 -3.79
C VAL A 15 23.67 -6.32 -2.60
N LEU A 16 24.11 -7.41 -1.96
CA LEU A 16 23.43 -7.92 -0.76
C LEU A 16 23.57 -6.94 0.40
N GLY A 17 24.74 -6.31 0.59
CA GLY A 17 24.94 -5.26 1.57
C GLY A 17 24.02 -4.04 1.36
N GLU A 18 23.85 -3.58 0.12
CA GLU A 18 22.89 -2.52 -0.22
C GLU A 18 21.45 -2.92 0.14
N PHE A 19 21.06 -4.15 -0.16
CA PHE A 19 19.75 -4.68 0.23
C PHE A 19 19.56 -4.66 1.75
N VAL A 20 20.56 -5.11 2.52
CA VAL A 20 20.53 -5.04 3.99
C VAL A 20 20.38 -3.60 4.47
N ASN A 21 21.16 -2.66 3.90
CA ASN A 21 21.10 -1.25 4.28
C ASN A 21 19.76 -0.58 3.96
N SER A 22 19.19 -0.84 2.77
CA SER A 22 17.86 -0.36 2.39
C SER A 22 16.75 -0.94 3.27
N ASN A 23 17.02 -2.04 3.97
CA ASN A 23 16.10 -2.70 4.87
C ASN A 23 16.62 -2.69 6.32
N ALA A 24 17.35 -1.64 6.74
CA ALA A 24 18.02 -1.62 8.04
C ALA A 24 17.12 -1.96 9.24
N SER A 25 15.84 -1.55 9.21
CA SER A 25 14.85 -1.87 10.23
C SER A 25 14.54 -3.37 10.33
N LEU A 26 14.62 -4.11 9.22
CA LEU A 26 14.43 -5.56 9.17
C LEU A 26 15.50 -6.30 9.96
N PHE A 27 16.73 -5.80 9.97
CA PHE A 27 17.89 -6.41 10.63
C PHE A 27 18.12 -5.91 12.05
N ARG A 28 17.24 -5.06 12.58
CA ARG A 28 17.38 -4.53 13.94
C ARG A 28 16.99 -5.59 14.97
N ASN A 29 17.85 -5.79 15.97
CA ASN A 29 17.66 -6.77 17.06
C ASN A 29 17.44 -8.20 16.54
N THR A 30 18.15 -8.58 15.48
CA THR A 30 18.08 -9.93 14.88
C THR A 30 19.38 -10.69 15.08
N THR A 31 19.29 -12.02 15.05
CA THR A 31 20.46 -12.90 14.91
C THR A 31 20.63 -13.30 13.45
N VAL A 32 21.85 -13.14 12.94
CA VAL A 32 22.19 -13.35 11.52
C VAL A 32 23.39 -14.28 11.38
N VAL A 33 23.33 -15.21 10.42
CA VAL A 33 24.48 -16.05 10.02
C VAL A 33 24.81 -15.76 8.56
N GLU A 34 26.04 -15.35 8.26
CA GLU A 34 26.53 -15.23 6.89
C GLU A 34 27.32 -16.49 6.50
N LEU A 35 26.84 -17.22 5.50
CA LEU A 35 27.48 -18.41 4.94
C LEU A 35 28.48 -18.00 3.86
N GLY A 36 29.74 -18.40 4.01
CA GLY A 36 30.79 -18.12 3.02
C GLY A 36 31.05 -16.63 2.82
N ALA A 37 31.30 -15.90 3.90
CA ALA A 37 31.52 -14.46 3.90
C ALA A 37 32.79 -14.02 3.12
N GLY A 38 33.66 -14.97 2.76
CA GLY A 38 34.99 -14.69 2.24
C GLY A 38 35.82 -13.87 3.24
N ALA A 39 36.84 -13.15 2.77
CA ALA A 39 37.55 -12.21 3.64
C ALA A 39 36.78 -10.89 3.84
N THR A 40 35.72 -10.61 3.07
CA THR A 40 35.10 -9.29 3.03
C THR A 40 33.97 -9.12 4.05
N GLY A 41 33.03 -10.07 4.13
CA GLY A 41 31.90 -10.04 5.05
C GLY A 41 31.01 -8.79 4.98
N ILE A 42 30.87 -8.18 3.80
CA ILE A 42 30.11 -6.93 3.62
C ILE A 42 28.66 -7.08 4.11
N PRO A 43 27.89 -8.10 3.69
CA PRO A 43 26.52 -8.31 4.16
C PRO A 43 26.40 -8.37 5.68
N GLY A 44 27.22 -9.18 6.36
CA GLY A 44 27.22 -9.32 7.80
C GLY A 44 27.66 -8.05 8.53
N ILE A 45 28.68 -7.35 8.02
CA ILE A 45 29.13 -6.06 8.56
C ILE A 45 28.01 -5.02 8.47
N VAL A 46 27.31 -4.95 7.34
CA VAL A 46 26.19 -4.03 7.16
C VAL A 46 25.02 -4.42 8.08
N ALA A 47 24.70 -5.71 8.22
CA ALA A 47 23.65 -6.18 9.13
C ALA A 47 23.94 -5.78 10.59
N SER A 48 25.20 -5.94 11.03
CA SER A 48 25.63 -5.49 12.36
C SER A 48 25.46 -3.97 12.53
N LYS A 49 25.82 -3.17 11.51
CA LYS A 49 25.62 -1.71 11.51
C LYS A 49 24.16 -1.30 11.46
N CYS A 50 23.28 -2.11 10.87
CA CYS A 50 21.82 -1.90 10.87
C CYS A 50 21.18 -2.19 12.24
N GLY A 51 21.95 -2.76 13.18
CA GLY A 51 21.52 -3.01 14.54
C GLY A 51 21.18 -4.47 14.83
N ALA A 52 21.69 -5.42 14.03
CA ALA A 52 21.63 -6.83 14.40
C ALA A 52 22.26 -7.03 15.78
N GLU A 53 21.63 -7.87 16.60
CA GLU A 53 22.10 -8.16 17.95
C GLU A 53 23.37 -9.00 17.88
N LEU A 54 23.36 -10.02 17.02
CA LEU A 54 24.47 -10.92 16.78
C LEU A 54 24.58 -11.20 15.28
N VAL A 55 25.78 -11.04 14.72
CA VAL A 55 26.12 -11.50 13.37
C VAL A 55 27.25 -12.50 13.42
N ILE A 56 27.00 -13.70 12.95
CA ILE A 56 28.01 -14.74 12.80
C ILE A 56 28.48 -14.76 11.35
N LEU A 57 29.73 -14.38 11.11
CA LEU A 57 30.34 -14.42 9.79
C LEU A 57 31.18 -15.70 9.67
N THR A 58 30.86 -16.52 8.68
CA THR A 58 31.50 -17.84 8.53
C THR A 58 32.31 -17.94 7.26
N GLU A 59 33.38 -18.73 7.29
CA GLU A 59 34.19 -19.09 6.13
C GLU A 59 34.79 -20.48 6.31
N HIS A 60 35.23 -21.13 5.24
CA HIS A 60 35.74 -22.51 5.31
C HIS A 60 36.93 -22.61 6.29
N PRO A 61 36.96 -23.58 7.22
CA PRO A 61 37.95 -23.65 8.30
C PRO A 61 39.40 -23.84 7.81
N HIS A 62 39.60 -24.37 6.60
CA HIS A 62 40.93 -24.45 5.99
C HIS A 62 41.48 -23.09 5.51
N ASN A 63 40.66 -22.05 5.42
CA ASN A 63 41.06 -20.72 4.96
C ASN A 63 41.32 -19.77 6.15
N GLN A 64 42.30 -20.11 6.99
CA GLN A 64 42.62 -19.32 8.18
C GLN A 64 42.95 -17.86 7.85
N GLN A 65 43.61 -17.61 6.71
CA GLN A 65 43.93 -16.25 6.27
C GLN A 65 42.67 -15.42 6.00
N ALA A 66 41.63 -16.01 5.39
CA ALA A 66 40.35 -15.32 5.18
C ALA A 66 39.64 -15.02 6.51
N LEU A 67 39.61 -15.98 7.44
CA LEU A 67 39.03 -15.78 8.77
C LEU A 67 39.70 -14.63 9.54
N ASP A 68 41.04 -14.57 9.51
CA ASP A 68 41.81 -13.51 10.17
C ASP A 68 41.51 -12.13 9.56
N LEU A 69 41.44 -12.06 8.22
CA LEU A 69 41.11 -10.83 7.50
C LEU A 69 39.66 -10.39 7.69
N LEU A 70 38.71 -11.33 7.69
CA LEU A 70 37.31 -11.10 7.96
C LEU A 70 37.12 -10.50 9.36
N LYS A 71 37.79 -11.07 10.37
CA LYS A 71 37.80 -10.52 11.74
C LYS A 71 38.41 -9.13 11.78
N LEU A 72 39.52 -8.91 11.08
CA LEU A 72 40.14 -7.58 10.98
C LEU A 72 39.21 -6.56 10.33
N ASN A 73 38.46 -6.95 9.30
CA ASN A 73 37.49 -6.09 8.63
C ASN A 73 36.32 -5.72 9.55
N CYS A 74 35.83 -6.66 10.36
CA CYS A 74 34.83 -6.37 11.40
C CYS A 74 35.34 -5.32 12.39
N ILE A 75 36.57 -5.50 12.90
CA ILE A 75 37.20 -4.57 13.85
C ILE A 75 37.41 -3.19 13.22
N ARG A 76 37.93 -3.13 11.99
CA ARG A 76 38.18 -1.87 11.27
C ARG A 76 36.90 -1.11 10.94
N ASN A 77 35.78 -1.81 10.79
CA ASN A 77 34.46 -1.21 10.62
C ASN A 77 33.79 -0.83 11.96
N ALA A 78 34.49 -0.95 13.09
CA ALA A 78 34.03 -0.61 14.43
C ALA A 78 32.77 -1.36 14.85
N LEU A 79 32.69 -2.64 14.52
CA LEU A 79 31.66 -3.52 15.07
C LEU A 79 31.91 -3.72 16.57
N ARG A 80 30.83 -3.83 17.36
CA ARG A 80 30.96 -4.08 18.81
C ARG A 80 31.38 -5.54 18.99
N ASP A 81 32.36 -5.81 19.85
CA ASP A 81 32.86 -7.18 20.09
C ASP A 81 31.77 -8.18 20.50
N SER A 82 30.71 -7.70 21.17
CA SER A 82 29.55 -8.53 21.55
C SER A 82 28.51 -8.73 20.45
N SER A 83 28.65 -8.06 19.30
CA SER A 83 27.68 -8.06 18.20
C SER A 83 28.11 -8.87 16.99
N PHE A 84 29.31 -9.46 17.02
CA PHE A 84 29.74 -10.35 15.95
C PHE A 84 30.64 -11.49 16.43
N LEU A 85 30.63 -12.58 15.68
CA LEU A 85 31.55 -13.70 15.81
C LEU A 85 32.06 -14.07 14.42
N VAL A 86 33.37 -14.33 14.31
CA VAL A 86 33.96 -14.93 13.09
C VAL A 86 34.35 -16.35 13.42
N GLN A 87 33.88 -17.31 12.63
CA GLN A 87 34.17 -18.72 12.87
C GLN A 87 34.32 -19.54 11.58
N GLY A 88 35.09 -20.62 11.68
CA GLY A 88 35.18 -21.59 10.60
C GLY A 88 33.90 -22.42 10.50
N LEU A 89 33.32 -22.51 9.31
CA LEU A 89 32.19 -23.39 9.03
C LEU A 89 32.42 -24.11 7.70
N ASP A 90 32.46 -25.43 7.75
CA ASP A 90 32.32 -26.27 6.57
C ASP A 90 30.84 -26.63 6.42
N TRP A 91 30.15 -25.99 5.47
CA TRP A 91 28.72 -26.23 5.24
C TRP A 91 28.44 -27.62 4.67
N GLU A 92 29.46 -28.38 4.22
CA GLU A 92 29.28 -29.77 3.78
C GLU A 92 29.21 -30.73 4.98
N SER A 93 29.59 -30.24 6.18
CA SER A 93 29.60 -31.00 7.42
C SER A 93 28.40 -30.67 8.30
N ILE A 94 27.37 -31.52 8.27
CA ILE A 94 26.20 -31.40 9.16
C ILE A 94 26.61 -31.29 10.65
N PRO A 95 27.58 -32.06 11.19
CA PRO A 95 28.04 -31.86 12.56
C PRO A 95 28.63 -30.46 12.84
N ALA A 96 29.29 -29.84 11.86
CA ALA A 96 29.80 -28.48 12.00
C ALA A 96 28.64 -27.46 12.02
N ILE A 97 27.62 -27.68 11.19
CA ILE A 97 26.39 -26.88 11.21
C ILE A 97 25.67 -27.05 12.56
N ASP A 98 25.48 -28.28 13.06
CA ASP A 98 24.85 -28.54 14.35
C ASP A 98 25.59 -27.82 15.49
N SER A 99 26.93 -27.89 15.51
CA SER A 99 27.77 -27.19 16.48
C SER A 99 27.57 -25.67 16.44
N LEU A 100 27.34 -25.09 15.26
CA LEU A 100 26.96 -23.69 15.10
C LEU A 100 25.55 -23.44 15.66
N LEU A 101 24.56 -24.23 15.25
CA LEU A 101 23.17 -24.02 15.62
C LEU A 101 22.90 -24.23 17.11
N ASP A 102 23.65 -25.10 17.78
CA ASP A 102 23.54 -25.33 19.22
C ASP A 102 24.00 -24.12 20.05
N GLN A 103 24.73 -23.17 19.46
CA GLN A 103 25.10 -21.90 20.10
C GLN A 103 23.97 -20.86 20.02
N LEU A 104 22.91 -21.13 19.24
CA LEU A 104 21.87 -20.17 18.92
C LEU A 104 20.54 -20.53 19.60
N HIS A 105 19.94 -19.54 20.28
CA HIS A 105 18.58 -19.66 20.80
C HIS A 105 17.51 -19.29 19.75
N HIS A 106 17.87 -18.41 18.81
CA HIS A 106 17.04 -17.98 17.70
C HIS A 106 17.94 -17.61 16.52
N LEU A 107 17.38 -17.66 15.31
CA LEU A 107 18.03 -17.22 14.08
C LEU A 107 16.94 -16.60 13.19
N ASP A 108 17.17 -15.38 12.74
CA ASP A 108 16.23 -14.66 11.88
C ASP A 108 16.65 -14.75 10.41
N PHE A 109 17.93 -14.54 10.13
CA PHE A 109 18.42 -14.44 8.76
C PHE A 109 19.69 -15.22 8.50
N ILE A 110 19.74 -15.81 7.31
CA ILE A 110 20.95 -16.33 6.69
C ILE A 110 21.30 -15.35 5.56
N LEU A 111 22.56 -14.92 5.47
CA LEU A 111 23.08 -14.14 4.36
C LEU A 111 24.03 -15.02 3.55
N ALA A 112 23.95 -14.98 2.23
CA ALA A 112 24.83 -15.77 1.38
C ALA A 112 25.13 -15.04 0.06
N ALA A 113 26.30 -14.42 -0.03
CA ALA A 113 26.69 -13.65 -1.20
C ALA A 113 27.63 -14.42 -2.12
N ASP A 114 27.23 -14.60 -3.37
CA ASP A 114 27.97 -15.29 -4.43
C ASP A 114 28.38 -16.74 -4.13
N VAL A 115 27.68 -17.43 -3.23
CA VAL A 115 27.96 -18.82 -2.86
C VAL A 115 27.51 -19.84 -3.92
N PHE A 116 26.62 -19.44 -4.84
CA PHE A 116 26.18 -20.24 -5.98
C PHE A 116 27.12 -20.04 -7.19
N TYR A 117 28.40 -20.37 -7.04
CA TYR A 117 29.43 -20.16 -8.07
C TYR A 117 29.89 -21.44 -8.80
N ASP A 118 29.77 -22.62 -8.17
CA ASP A 118 30.11 -23.94 -8.74
C ASP A 118 28.95 -24.92 -8.49
N PRO A 119 28.35 -25.53 -9.53
CA PRO A 119 27.27 -26.50 -9.37
C PRO A 119 27.56 -27.64 -8.40
N LYS A 120 28.84 -28.01 -8.22
CA LYS A 120 29.25 -29.08 -7.30
C LYS A 120 28.90 -28.78 -5.85
N VAL A 121 28.79 -27.51 -5.46
CA VAL A 121 28.46 -27.12 -4.09
C VAL A 121 26.98 -26.81 -3.90
N PHE A 122 26.16 -26.83 -4.96
CA PHE A 122 24.74 -26.43 -4.85
C PHE A 122 23.95 -27.37 -3.97
N GLU A 123 24.14 -28.69 -4.11
CA GLU A 123 23.42 -29.70 -3.31
C GLU A 123 23.75 -29.55 -1.82
N SER A 124 25.03 -29.49 -1.47
CA SER A 124 25.49 -29.34 -0.09
C SER A 124 25.08 -27.99 0.52
N LEU A 125 25.16 -26.90 -0.24
CA LEU A 125 24.70 -25.59 0.22
C LEU A 125 23.19 -25.55 0.47
N VAL A 126 22.38 -26.07 -0.44
CA VAL A 126 20.92 -26.13 -0.27
C VAL A 126 20.55 -27.03 0.90
N ALA A 127 21.23 -28.17 1.06
CA ALA A 127 21.04 -29.06 2.21
C ALA A 127 21.43 -28.36 3.53
N ALA A 128 22.49 -27.56 3.56
CA ALA A 128 22.88 -26.77 4.71
C ALA A 128 21.81 -25.73 5.07
N ILE A 129 21.31 -24.96 4.09
CA ILE A 129 20.22 -24.00 4.29
C ILE A 129 18.98 -24.72 4.81
N ALA A 130 18.63 -25.87 4.24
CA ALA A 130 17.49 -26.67 4.68
C ALA A 130 17.63 -27.13 6.12
N HIS A 131 18.80 -27.64 6.51
CA HIS A 131 19.09 -28.09 7.87
C HIS A 131 18.97 -26.94 8.89
N ILE A 132 19.49 -25.76 8.55
CA ILE A 132 19.39 -24.55 9.38
C ILE A 132 17.92 -24.13 9.53
N VAL A 133 17.18 -24.06 8.43
CA VAL A 133 15.77 -23.65 8.41
C VAL A 133 14.86 -24.69 9.07
N ASP A 134 15.21 -25.97 9.06
CA ASP A 134 14.48 -27.01 9.79
C ASP A 134 14.61 -26.85 11.32
N ARG A 135 15.76 -26.36 11.80
CA ARG A 135 15.96 -25.98 13.21
C ARG A 135 15.26 -24.66 13.55
N PHE A 136 15.32 -23.68 12.64
CA PHE A 136 14.78 -22.33 12.80
C PHE A 136 13.77 -22.02 11.70
N THR A 137 12.55 -22.52 11.84
CA THR A 137 11.53 -22.51 10.77
C THR A 137 11.06 -21.13 10.30
N SER A 138 11.32 -20.08 11.08
CA SER A 138 11.05 -18.68 10.70
C SER A 138 12.23 -18.01 9.99
N ALA A 139 13.40 -18.64 9.97
CA ALA A 139 14.60 -18.06 9.36
C ALA A 139 14.45 -17.96 7.83
N GLN A 140 14.98 -16.88 7.28
CA GLN A 140 14.99 -16.62 5.84
C GLN A 140 16.42 -16.45 5.35
N CYS A 141 16.75 -17.06 4.22
CA CYS A 141 18.05 -16.93 3.60
C CYS A 141 18.01 -15.92 2.45
N PHE A 142 18.55 -14.73 2.68
CA PHE A 142 18.78 -13.76 1.61
C PHE A 142 20.10 -14.06 0.93
N PHE A 143 20.05 -14.26 -0.38
CA PHE A 143 21.23 -14.63 -1.15
C PHE A 143 21.34 -13.82 -2.42
N THR A 144 22.57 -13.70 -2.91
CA THR A 144 22.87 -13.09 -4.20
C THR A 144 23.80 -13.97 -5.01
N TYR A 145 23.66 -13.91 -6.34
CA TYR A 145 24.59 -14.58 -7.24
C TYR A 145 24.76 -13.80 -8.54
N GLU A 146 25.95 -13.90 -9.12
CA GLU A 146 26.22 -13.45 -10.49
C GLU A 146 25.78 -14.53 -11.48
N GLU A 147 24.97 -14.15 -12.48
CA GLU A 147 24.53 -15.05 -13.55
C GLU A 147 25.73 -15.40 -14.45
N ARG A 148 26.21 -16.65 -14.31
CA ARG A 148 27.35 -17.19 -15.06
C ARG A 148 26.91 -18.14 -16.18
N ASP A 149 25.89 -18.94 -15.89
CA ASP A 149 25.23 -19.86 -16.79
C ASP A 149 23.74 -19.89 -16.45
N SER A 150 22.88 -19.66 -17.45
CA SER A 150 21.42 -19.63 -17.32
C SER A 150 20.78 -21.02 -17.41
N GLU A 151 21.55 -22.06 -17.73
CA GLU A 151 21.06 -23.43 -17.87
C GLU A 151 20.99 -24.20 -16.53
N TRP A 152 21.56 -23.63 -15.46
CA TRP A 152 21.53 -24.26 -14.14
C TRP A 152 20.35 -23.77 -13.30
N SER A 153 19.70 -24.70 -12.61
CA SER A 153 18.61 -24.43 -11.68
C SER A 153 18.81 -25.17 -10.36
N ILE A 154 18.42 -24.53 -9.27
CA ILE A 154 18.35 -25.13 -7.93
C ILE A 154 16.92 -25.53 -7.54
N GLU A 155 15.94 -25.38 -8.43
CA GLU A 155 14.51 -25.61 -8.11
C GLU A 155 14.24 -27.03 -7.61
N ASP A 156 14.82 -28.04 -8.25
CA ASP A 156 14.70 -29.44 -7.83
C ASP A 156 15.32 -29.67 -6.44
N LEU A 157 16.48 -29.04 -6.17
CA LEU A 157 17.14 -29.11 -4.88
C LEU A 157 16.28 -28.46 -3.79
N LEU A 158 15.69 -27.29 -4.07
CA LEU A 158 14.79 -26.61 -3.14
C LEU A 158 13.56 -27.49 -2.85
N PHE A 159 12.94 -28.05 -3.87
CA PHE A 159 11.76 -28.91 -3.74
C PHE A 159 12.05 -30.15 -2.89
N LEU A 160 13.14 -30.87 -3.17
CA LEU A 160 13.55 -32.06 -2.42
C LEU A 160 13.82 -31.75 -0.94
N ASN A 161 14.28 -30.54 -0.65
CA ASN A 161 14.62 -30.10 0.71
C ASN A 161 13.49 -29.34 1.41
N SER A 162 12.26 -29.37 0.88
CA SER A 162 11.11 -28.64 1.46
C SER A 162 11.37 -27.13 1.60
N LEU A 163 12.09 -26.53 0.67
CA LEU A 163 12.35 -25.10 0.59
C LEU A 163 11.57 -24.47 -0.56
N GLN A 164 11.33 -23.16 -0.45
CA GLN A 164 10.88 -22.31 -1.55
C GLN A 164 11.88 -21.18 -1.74
N CYS A 165 11.96 -20.67 -2.98
CA CYS A 165 12.72 -19.48 -3.31
C CYS A 165 11.79 -18.46 -3.97
N SER A 166 12.04 -17.18 -3.73
CA SER A 166 11.40 -16.09 -4.47
C SER A 166 12.44 -15.06 -4.91
N PRO A 167 12.40 -14.59 -6.16
CA PRO A 167 13.25 -13.50 -6.61
C PRO A 167 12.84 -12.20 -5.91
N ILE A 168 13.81 -11.44 -5.44
CA ILE A 168 13.59 -10.10 -4.86
C ILE A 168 13.88 -9.05 -5.92
N ARG A 169 15.05 -9.14 -6.56
CA ARG A 169 15.51 -8.12 -7.50
C ARG A 169 16.56 -8.68 -8.45
N LYS A 170 16.50 -8.20 -9.71
CA LYS A 170 17.56 -8.37 -10.71
C LYS A 170 18.26 -7.03 -10.93
N ILE A 171 19.58 -7.03 -10.93
CA ILE A 171 20.43 -5.87 -11.21
C ILE A 171 21.27 -6.17 -12.44
N GLN A 172 21.09 -5.36 -13.47
CA GLN A 172 21.82 -5.49 -14.72
C GLN A 172 22.81 -4.33 -14.86
N SER A 173 24.08 -4.67 -15.04
CA SER A 173 25.15 -3.73 -15.38
C SER A 173 25.70 -4.06 -16.78
N ASN A 174 26.50 -3.16 -17.36
CA ASN A 174 27.06 -3.34 -18.71
C ASN A 174 27.90 -4.64 -18.89
N GLN A 175 28.29 -5.31 -17.81
CA GLN A 175 29.13 -6.51 -17.85
C GLN A 175 28.58 -7.71 -17.06
N LYS A 176 27.64 -7.49 -16.12
CA LYS A 176 27.20 -8.51 -15.16
C LYS A 176 25.73 -8.39 -14.81
N THR A 177 25.10 -9.53 -14.59
CA THR A 177 23.74 -9.63 -14.06
C THR A 177 23.79 -10.28 -12.69
N ILE A 178 23.26 -9.60 -11.68
CA ILE A 178 23.23 -10.08 -10.29
C ILE A 178 21.77 -10.23 -9.87
N HIS A 179 21.46 -11.37 -9.29
CA HIS A 179 20.14 -11.66 -8.75
C HIS A 179 20.19 -11.63 -7.23
N ILE A 180 19.11 -11.16 -6.62
CA ILE A 180 18.83 -11.25 -5.19
C ILE A 180 17.60 -12.13 -5.04
N GLY A 181 17.67 -13.13 -4.16
CA GLY A 181 16.56 -14.01 -3.84
C GLY A 181 16.43 -14.22 -2.33
N VAL A 182 15.28 -14.77 -1.93
CA VAL A 182 15.06 -15.28 -0.58
C VAL A 182 14.67 -16.75 -0.64
N ILE A 183 15.39 -17.59 0.11
CA ILE A 183 15.03 -18.99 0.37
C ILE A 183 14.38 -19.08 1.75
N TYR A 184 13.30 -19.84 1.87
CA TYR A 184 12.55 -20.00 3.12
C TYR A 184 11.86 -21.38 3.19
N SER A 185 11.45 -21.80 4.39
CA SER A 185 10.77 -23.09 4.58
C SER A 185 9.45 -23.14 3.84
N SER A 186 9.22 -24.20 3.06
CA SER A 186 7.91 -24.53 2.50
C SER A 186 6.98 -25.22 3.51
N ARG A 187 7.52 -25.65 4.67
CA ARG A 187 6.77 -26.36 5.73
C ARG A 187 5.94 -25.43 6.62
N ALA A 188 5.95 -24.12 6.34
CA ALA A 188 5.04 -23.20 6.98
C ALA A 188 3.59 -23.67 6.79
N THR A 189 2.75 -23.52 7.81
CA THR A 189 1.35 -23.97 7.81
C THR A 189 0.49 -23.32 6.72
N MET A 190 0.97 -22.22 6.13
CA MET A 190 0.29 -21.43 5.11
C MET A 190 1.24 -21.03 3.98
N LYS A 191 0.84 -21.30 2.73
CA LYS A 191 1.57 -20.87 1.53
C LYS A 191 1.34 -19.38 1.32
N SER A 192 2.31 -18.53 1.69
CA SER A 192 2.19 -17.05 1.65
C SER A 192 1.78 -16.51 0.27
N THR A 193 2.15 -17.18 -0.82
CA THR A 193 1.76 -16.79 -2.18
C THR A 193 0.27 -17.00 -2.51
N SER A 194 -0.48 -17.74 -1.68
CA SER A 194 -1.95 -17.81 -1.72
C SER A 194 -2.64 -16.66 -0.96
N PHE A 195 -1.87 -15.70 -0.43
CA PHE A 195 -2.40 -14.56 0.33
C PHE A 195 -2.17 -13.24 -0.38
N PHE A 196 -3.11 -12.32 -0.21
CA PHE A 196 -3.11 -11.00 -0.81
C PHE A 196 -3.32 -9.96 0.27
N ALA A 197 -2.49 -8.92 0.27
CA ALA A 197 -2.73 -7.77 1.13
C ALA A 197 -3.42 -6.66 0.37
N GLY A 198 -4.23 -5.91 1.09
CA GLY A 198 -4.82 -4.67 0.61
C GLY A 198 -4.61 -3.57 1.62
N ILE A 199 -4.24 -2.39 1.13
CA ILE A 199 -4.00 -1.20 1.96
C ILE A 199 -4.90 -0.07 1.49
N GLU A 200 -5.65 0.51 2.41
CA GLU A 200 -6.30 1.81 2.25
C GLU A 200 -5.45 2.85 2.98
N GLY A 201 -4.87 3.81 2.26
CA GLY A 201 -4.06 4.88 2.84
C GLY A 201 -4.74 6.23 2.79
N GLY A 202 -5.19 6.72 3.95
CA GLY A 202 -5.72 8.06 4.13
C GLY A 202 -4.70 9.05 4.68
N ALA A 203 -5.10 10.31 4.82
CA ALA A 203 -4.23 11.35 5.41
C ALA A 203 -4.03 11.19 6.93
N THR A 204 -4.98 10.57 7.64
CA THR A 204 -4.97 10.45 9.11
C THR A 204 -4.81 9.03 9.60
N GLN A 205 -5.40 8.08 8.89
CA GLN A 205 -5.43 6.67 9.26
C GLN A 205 -5.34 5.82 7.99
N SER A 206 -4.74 4.66 8.12
CA SER A 206 -4.63 3.66 7.07
C SER A 206 -5.06 2.30 7.59
N HIS A 207 -5.60 1.45 6.72
CA HIS A 207 -6.04 0.09 7.03
C HIS A 207 -5.32 -0.92 6.15
N LEU A 208 -4.89 -2.04 6.73
CA LEU A 208 -4.32 -3.19 6.01
C LEU A 208 -5.21 -4.41 6.26
N VAL A 209 -5.52 -5.14 5.20
CA VAL A 209 -6.24 -6.42 5.25
C VAL A 209 -5.41 -7.50 4.58
N ILE A 210 -5.48 -8.73 5.11
CA ILE A 210 -4.94 -9.94 4.48
C ILE A 210 -6.09 -10.89 4.18
N ILE A 211 -6.19 -11.34 2.92
CA ILE A 211 -7.13 -12.37 2.46
C ILE A 211 -6.38 -13.55 1.82
N ASP A 212 -6.97 -14.74 1.81
CA ASP A 212 -6.48 -15.86 1.01
C ASP A 212 -7.19 -15.97 -0.36
N ASP A 213 -6.70 -16.89 -1.20
CA ASP A 213 -7.27 -17.24 -2.51
C ASP A 213 -8.71 -17.80 -2.47
N ARG A 214 -9.27 -18.02 -1.28
CA ARG A 214 -10.66 -18.45 -1.06
C ARG A 214 -11.55 -17.33 -0.53
N GLY A 215 -11.00 -16.11 -0.36
CA GLY A 215 -11.72 -14.94 0.13
C GLY A 215 -11.83 -14.85 1.65
N LYS A 216 -11.13 -15.71 2.40
CA LYS A 216 -11.15 -15.64 3.86
C LYS A 216 -10.28 -14.48 4.33
N LYS A 217 -10.86 -13.55 5.09
CA LYS A 217 -10.14 -12.48 5.78
C LYS A 217 -9.46 -13.00 7.06
N TYR A 218 -8.16 -12.76 7.19
CA TYR A 218 -7.34 -13.18 8.33
C TYR A 218 -7.22 -12.12 9.41
N GLY A 219 -7.38 -10.85 9.04
CA GLY A 219 -7.36 -9.75 9.98
C GLY A 219 -7.45 -8.42 9.27
N GLU A 220 -7.56 -7.40 10.12
CA GLU A 220 -7.49 -5.99 9.75
C GLU A 220 -6.62 -5.28 10.77
N TRP A 221 -5.70 -4.46 10.28
CA TRP A 221 -4.78 -3.68 11.10
C TRP A 221 -4.94 -2.21 10.76
N SER A 222 -4.74 -1.34 11.75
CA SER A 222 -4.74 0.11 11.56
C SER A 222 -3.34 0.67 11.75
N HIS A 223 -3.04 1.74 11.01
CA HIS A 223 -1.79 2.47 11.08
C HIS A 223 -2.02 3.97 10.90
N LYS A 224 -1.00 4.80 11.11
CA LYS A 224 -1.09 6.24 10.80
C LYS A 224 -1.33 6.46 9.30
N GLY A 225 -1.73 7.68 8.94
CA GLY A 225 -1.94 8.04 7.54
C GLY A 225 -0.69 7.84 6.69
N LEU A 226 -0.87 7.37 5.45
CA LEU A 226 0.20 7.12 4.48
C LEU A 226 0.10 8.14 3.35
N ASN A 227 0.59 9.37 3.59
CA ASN A 227 0.54 10.45 2.60
C ASN A 227 1.91 10.73 1.99
N TYR A 228 2.17 10.14 0.82
CA TYR A 228 3.45 10.28 0.13
C TYR A 228 3.74 11.70 -0.38
N HIS A 229 2.75 12.60 -0.45
CA HIS A 229 2.98 14.01 -0.75
C HIS A 229 3.60 14.77 0.43
N LEU A 230 3.35 14.32 1.66
CA LEU A 230 3.86 14.94 2.89
C LEU A 230 5.14 14.27 3.38
N GLU A 231 5.17 12.94 3.36
CA GLU A 231 6.25 12.15 3.99
C GLU A 231 7.33 11.69 2.99
N GLY A 232 7.07 11.83 1.68
CA GLY A 232 7.96 11.37 0.63
C GLY A 232 7.72 9.91 0.24
N ARG A 233 7.97 9.61 -1.04
CA ARG A 233 7.63 8.32 -1.67
C ARG A 233 8.40 7.14 -1.08
N GLU A 234 9.70 7.32 -0.86
CA GLU A 234 10.57 6.27 -0.31
C GLU A 234 10.22 5.96 1.14
N ASN A 235 9.96 6.99 1.95
CA ASN A 235 9.54 6.78 3.34
C ASN A 235 8.22 6.00 3.43
N VAL A 236 7.22 6.36 2.61
CA VAL A 236 5.94 5.64 2.58
C VAL A 236 6.11 4.19 2.10
N ALA A 237 6.95 3.94 1.09
CA ALA A 237 7.23 2.57 0.64
C ALA A 237 7.88 1.72 1.73
N ASN A 238 8.89 2.26 2.43
CA ASN A 238 9.55 1.60 3.55
C ASN A 238 8.56 1.27 4.67
N GLU A 239 7.71 2.24 5.01
CA GLU A 239 6.74 2.10 6.08
C GLU A 239 5.67 1.05 5.76
N ILE A 240 5.21 1.01 4.49
CA ILE A 240 4.30 -0.04 4.00
C ILE A 240 4.96 -1.42 4.11
N ALA A 241 6.21 -1.56 3.66
CA ALA A 241 6.93 -2.83 3.72
C ALA A 241 7.11 -3.31 5.17
N GLU A 242 7.53 -2.43 6.07
CA GLU A 242 7.65 -2.73 7.51
C GLU A 242 6.32 -3.17 8.11
N TRP A 243 5.24 -2.47 7.79
CA TRP A 243 3.91 -2.81 8.29
C TRP A 243 3.47 -4.21 7.84
N ILE A 244 3.65 -4.54 6.56
CA ILE A 244 3.30 -5.86 6.03
C ILE A 244 4.17 -6.96 6.68
N ARG A 245 5.48 -6.74 6.87
CA ARG A 245 6.36 -7.70 7.55
C ARG A 245 5.91 -7.97 8.99
N SER A 246 5.54 -6.93 9.72
CA SER A 246 5.01 -7.05 11.08
C SER A 246 3.75 -7.91 11.12
N VAL A 247 2.82 -7.67 10.20
CA VAL A 247 1.57 -8.45 10.06
C VAL A 247 1.87 -9.90 9.67
N LYS A 248 2.75 -10.14 8.70
CA LYS A 248 3.18 -11.51 8.31
C LYS A 248 3.79 -12.26 9.49
N LYS A 249 4.62 -11.61 10.29
CA LYS A 249 5.21 -12.20 11.50
C LYS A 249 4.13 -12.56 12.52
N GLN A 250 3.14 -11.70 12.75
CA GLN A 250 2.00 -11.99 13.63
C GLN A 250 1.18 -13.20 13.16
N LEU A 251 1.05 -13.38 11.83
CA LEU A 251 0.32 -14.49 11.23
C LEU A 251 1.17 -15.76 11.03
N GLY A 252 2.47 -15.73 11.35
CA GLY A 252 3.38 -16.85 11.12
C GLY A 252 3.63 -17.15 9.63
N MET A 253 3.54 -16.14 8.77
CA MET A 253 3.72 -16.27 7.32
C MET A 253 5.18 -16.06 6.92
N ASN A 254 5.72 -17.01 6.16
CA ASN A 254 7.08 -16.96 5.59
C ASN A 254 7.04 -16.70 4.09
N GLY A 255 8.04 -15.97 3.56
CA GLY A 255 8.14 -15.67 2.13
C GLY A 255 7.12 -14.62 1.66
N PRO A 256 7.21 -14.16 0.41
CA PRO A 256 6.38 -13.09 -0.12
C PRO A 256 4.90 -13.47 -0.25
N LEU A 257 4.03 -12.48 -0.07
CA LEU A 257 2.62 -12.58 -0.42
C LEU A 257 2.45 -12.70 -1.95
N GLY A 258 1.32 -13.22 -2.41
CA GLY A 258 1.00 -13.31 -3.83
C GLY A 258 1.00 -11.94 -4.50
N ALA A 259 0.31 -10.98 -3.90
CA ALA A 259 0.36 -9.57 -4.30
C ALA A 259 -0.09 -8.63 -3.17
N VAL A 260 0.27 -7.35 -3.29
CA VAL A 260 -0.18 -6.27 -2.40
C VAL A 260 -0.82 -5.16 -3.23
N GLY A 261 -2.07 -4.85 -2.93
CA GLY A 261 -2.78 -3.73 -3.52
C GLY A 261 -2.85 -2.56 -2.56
N MET A 262 -2.71 -1.34 -3.07
CA MET A 262 -2.77 -0.11 -2.29
C MET A 262 -3.74 0.86 -2.98
N GLY A 263 -4.68 1.41 -2.22
CA GLY A 263 -5.46 2.57 -2.63
C GLY A 263 -5.12 3.75 -1.74
N LEU A 264 -4.37 4.71 -2.27
CA LEU A 264 -3.89 5.85 -1.51
C LEU A 264 -4.62 7.13 -1.95
N SER A 265 -4.94 8.00 -1.00
CA SER A 265 -5.47 9.33 -1.30
C SER A 265 -4.48 10.13 -2.14
N GLY A 266 -4.91 10.59 -3.31
CA GLY A 266 -4.08 11.36 -4.25
C GLY A 266 -3.35 10.53 -5.32
N ALA A 267 -3.45 9.20 -5.27
CA ALA A 267 -2.83 8.27 -6.23
C ALA A 267 -3.58 8.19 -7.57
N GLU A 268 -3.90 9.34 -8.14
CA GLU A 268 -4.57 9.49 -9.43
C GLU A 268 -3.60 9.53 -10.63
N ASP A 269 -2.31 9.81 -10.37
CA ASP A 269 -1.26 9.86 -11.39
C ASP A 269 -0.51 8.53 -11.45
N GLU A 270 -0.71 7.80 -12.55
CA GLU A 270 -0.11 6.49 -12.77
C GLU A 270 1.43 6.54 -12.79
N SER A 271 2.04 7.61 -13.31
CA SER A 271 3.50 7.76 -13.34
C SER A 271 4.10 7.93 -11.93
N VAL A 272 3.36 8.58 -11.03
CA VAL A 272 3.75 8.69 -9.62
C VAL A 272 3.58 7.35 -8.91
N ASN A 273 2.50 6.63 -9.22
CA ASN A 273 2.22 5.33 -8.64
C ASN A 273 3.29 4.30 -9.01
N GLU A 274 3.72 4.27 -10.29
CA GLU A 274 4.79 3.42 -10.78
C GLU A 274 6.12 3.67 -10.06
N HIS A 275 6.43 4.91 -9.69
CA HIS A 275 7.64 5.21 -8.91
C HIS A 275 7.58 4.60 -7.50
N VAL A 276 6.45 4.69 -6.80
CA VAL A 276 6.28 4.09 -5.47
C VAL A 276 6.36 2.56 -5.55
N VAL A 277 5.64 1.97 -6.51
CA VAL A 277 5.70 0.53 -6.80
C VAL A 277 7.11 0.09 -7.18
N GLY A 278 7.84 0.89 -7.95
CA GLY A 278 9.22 0.64 -8.33
C GLY A 278 10.20 0.71 -7.15
N ILE A 279 9.91 1.49 -6.10
CA ILE A 279 10.67 1.47 -4.85
C ILE A 279 10.39 0.16 -4.10
N LEU A 280 9.11 -0.19 -3.91
CA LEU A 280 8.68 -1.43 -3.26
C LEU A 280 9.30 -2.67 -3.93
N ARG A 281 9.24 -2.76 -5.27
CA ARG A 281 9.87 -3.86 -6.02
C ARG A 281 11.39 -3.90 -5.85
N ARG A 282 12.07 -2.74 -5.88
CA ARG A 282 13.54 -2.69 -5.81
C ARG A 282 14.10 -2.90 -4.41
N GLN A 283 13.37 -2.53 -3.37
CA GLN A 283 13.86 -2.54 -1.98
C GLN A 283 13.17 -3.60 -1.11
N HIS A 284 11.96 -4.03 -1.45
CA HIS A 284 11.08 -4.82 -0.59
C HIS A 284 10.38 -5.99 -1.30
N GLY A 285 11.04 -6.60 -2.30
CA GLY A 285 10.52 -7.79 -3.01
C GLY A 285 10.35 -9.04 -2.12
N ASP A 286 10.87 -9.05 -0.90
CA ASP A 286 10.62 -10.08 0.12
C ASP A 286 9.20 -10.03 0.70
N VAL A 287 8.52 -8.89 0.54
CA VAL A 287 7.21 -8.65 1.11
C VAL A 287 6.11 -9.30 0.26
N ALA A 288 6.17 -9.11 -1.06
CA ALA A 288 5.21 -9.61 -2.02
C ALA A 288 5.82 -9.76 -3.42
N ASN A 289 5.29 -10.71 -4.20
CA ASN A 289 5.74 -10.92 -5.58
C ASN A 289 5.32 -9.76 -6.49
N GLU A 290 4.15 -9.19 -6.27
CA GLU A 290 3.63 -8.07 -7.05
C GLU A 290 3.03 -6.98 -6.18
N PHE A 291 3.12 -5.74 -6.67
CA PHE A 291 2.58 -4.56 -6.01
C PHE A 291 1.72 -3.79 -7.01
N PHE A 292 0.57 -3.33 -6.54
CA PHE A 292 -0.35 -2.50 -7.31
C PHE A 292 -0.76 -1.28 -6.50
N LEU A 293 -0.75 -0.11 -7.12
CA LEU A 293 -1.14 1.15 -6.50
C LEU A 293 -2.15 1.87 -7.38
N THR A 294 -3.28 2.24 -6.78
CA THR A 294 -4.36 3.00 -7.41
C THR A 294 -4.96 4.00 -6.42
N SER A 295 -6.03 4.68 -6.78
CA SER A 295 -6.70 5.63 -5.89
C SER A 295 -7.61 4.93 -4.88
N ASP A 296 -7.83 5.60 -3.74
CA ASP A 296 -8.82 5.24 -2.72
C ASP A 296 -10.21 4.94 -3.30
N SER A 297 -10.61 5.69 -4.31
CA SER A 297 -11.89 5.58 -4.99
C SER A 297 -12.01 4.26 -5.77
N VAL A 298 -10.95 3.84 -6.45
CA VAL A 298 -10.93 2.59 -7.22
C VAL A 298 -11.01 1.37 -6.30
N ILE A 299 -10.21 1.35 -5.22
CA ILE A 299 -10.29 0.24 -4.24
C ILE A 299 -11.64 0.20 -3.52
N THR A 300 -12.28 1.35 -3.32
CA THR A 300 -13.63 1.40 -2.72
C THR A 300 -14.67 0.75 -3.64
N ILE A 301 -14.60 1.01 -4.95
CA ILE A 301 -15.46 0.34 -5.91
C ILE A 301 -15.22 -1.18 -5.89
N ALA A 302 -13.96 -1.61 -5.91
CA ALA A 302 -13.60 -3.02 -5.90
C ALA A 302 -14.01 -3.75 -4.61
N ALA A 303 -14.02 -3.05 -3.46
CA ALA A 303 -14.52 -3.61 -2.20
C ALA A 303 -16.05 -3.81 -2.24
N THR A 304 -16.75 -2.95 -2.99
CA THR A 304 -18.21 -2.91 -3.00
C THR A 304 -18.84 -3.79 -4.08
N PHE A 305 -18.22 -3.87 -5.27
CA PHE A 305 -18.81 -4.47 -6.46
C PHE A 305 -17.86 -5.45 -7.18
N ASN A 306 -18.38 -6.63 -7.51
CA ASN A 306 -17.61 -7.66 -8.21
C ASN A 306 -17.38 -7.35 -9.70
N LYS A 307 -18.35 -6.73 -10.38
CA LYS A 307 -18.35 -6.45 -11.83
C LYS A 307 -18.08 -4.97 -12.17
N GLY A 308 -17.44 -4.24 -11.26
CA GLY A 308 -17.25 -2.81 -11.39
C GLY A 308 -18.51 -2.01 -11.05
N GLY A 309 -18.38 -0.68 -11.05
CA GLY A 309 -19.43 0.25 -10.65
C GLY A 309 -18.89 1.65 -10.43
N VAL A 310 -19.69 2.49 -9.79
CA VAL A 310 -19.39 3.91 -9.61
C VAL A 310 -19.23 4.22 -8.14
N VAL A 311 -18.25 5.05 -7.79
CA VAL A 311 -18.19 5.72 -6.49
C VAL A 311 -18.48 7.20 -6.67
N VAL A 312 -19.31 7.75 -5.80
CA VAL A 312 -19.48 9.19 -5.63
C VAL A 312 -18.97 9.56 -4.25
N VAL A 313 -17.94 10.39 -4.22
CA VAL A 313 -17.35 10.93 -2.99
C VAL A 313 -17.91 12.33 -2.76
N ALA A 314 -18.43 12.59 -1.56
CA ALA A 314 -18.85 13.92 -1.10
C ALA A 314 -18.53 14.09 0.40
N GLY A 315 -17.31 14.57 0.67
CA GLY A 315 -16.80 14.91 2.00
C GLY A 315 -16.32 16.36 2.01
N THR A 316 -15.08 16.61 2.44
CA THR A 316 -14.46 17.94 2.31
C THR A 316 -14.33 18.38 0.85
N GLY A 317 -14.08 17.44 -0.06
CA GLY A 317 -14.15 17.61 -1.52
C GLY A 317 -15.16 16.65 -2.14
N SER A 318 -15.22 16.58 -3.46
CA SER A 318 -16.08 15.63 -4.16
C SER A 318 -15.49 15.13 -5.49
N SER A 319 -15.72 13.87 -5.79
CA SER A 319 -15.31 13.21 -7.02
C SER A 319 -16.31 12.13 -7.41
N CYS A 320 -16.26 11.72 -8.67
CA CYS A 320 -16.96 10.56 -9.19
C CYS A 320 -15.97 9.71 -10.00
N ARG A 321 -15.91 8.42 -9.71
CA ARG A 321 -15.05 7.47 -10.44
C ARG A 321 -15.87 6.25 -10.85
N LEU A 322 -15.53 5.70 -12.01
CA LEU A 322 -16.05 4.46 -12.55
C LEU A 322 -14.90 3.48 -12.64
N LEU A 323 -15.11 2.25 -12.18
CA LEU A 323 -14.26 1.09 -12.46
C LEU A 323 -15.11 0.11 -13.26
N LYS A 324 -14.65 -0.25 -14.46
CA LYS A 324 -15.31 -1.25 -15.31
C LYS A 324 -14.83 -2.65 -14.96
N ALA A 325 -15.59 -3.66 -15.41
CA ALA A 325 -15.22 -5.06 -15.25
C ALA A 325 -13.87 -5.42 -15.90
N ASP A 326 -13.49 -4.71 -16.97
CA ASP A 326 -12.20 -4.87 -17.67
C ASP A 326 -11.02 -4.13 -16.98
N GLY A 327 -11.25 -3.48 -15.84
CA GLY A 327 -10.24 -2.71 -15.11
C GLY A 327 -10.11 -1.25 -15.54
N THR A 328 -10.79 -0.82 -16.62
CA THR A 328 -10.75 0.57 -17.08
C THR A 328 -11.32 1.50 -16.01
N VAL A 329 -10.58 2.58 -15.71
CA VAL A 329 -11.01 3.63 -14.79
C VAL A 329 -11.39 4.89 -15.56
N CYS A 330 -12.53 5.49 -15.21
CA CYS A 330 -12.93 6.80 -15.73
C CYS A 330 -13.27 7.73 -14.56
N GLY A 331 -13.16 9.05 -14.76
CA GLY A 331 -13.38 10.02 -13.69
C GLY A 331 -14.10 11.28 -14.14
N VAL A 332 -14.94 11.81 -13.26
CA VAL A 332 -15.56 13.14 -13.39
C VAL A 332 -15.35 13.89 -12.08
N GLY A 333 -14.89 15.14 -12.18
CA GLY A 333 -14.58 15.96 -11.00
C GLY A 333 -13.38 15.44 -10.20
N GLY A 334 -13.21 15.93 -8.98
CA GLY A 334 -12.02 15.68 -8.15
C GLY A 334 -10.87 16.68 -8.33
N TRP A 335 -11.11 17.81 -9.00
CA TRP A 335 -10.09 18.83 -9.30
C TRP A 335 -9.79 19.79 -8.13
N GLY A 336 -10.27 19.48 -6.94
CA GLY A 336 -10.11 20.31 -5.75
C GLY A 336 -10.95 21.59 -5.78
N HIS A 337 -10.80 22.39 -4.73
CA HIS A 337 -11.73 23.46 -4.36
C HIS A 337 -11.68 24.71 -5.26
N GLN A 338 -10.57 24.92 -5.98
CA GLN A 338 -10.41 26.08 -6.85
C GLN A 338 -11.14 25.92 -8.19
N ILE A 339 -11.23 24.68 -8.69
CA ILE A 339 -11.71 24.38 -10.04
C ILE A 339 -12.97 23.51 -10.01
N GLY A 340 -13.16 22.71 -8.97
CA GLY A 340 -14.23 21.71 -8.90
C GLY A 340 -14.83 21.57 -7.50
N ASP A 341 -14.89 20.33 -7.00
CA ASP A 341 -15.54 19.96 -5.74
C ASP A 341 -17.05 20.28 -5.65
N GLY A 342 -17.73 20.33 -6.80
CA GLY A 342 -19.17 20.57 -6.87
C GLY A 342 -19.99 19.57 -6.05
N GLY A 343 -20.75 20.08 -5.09
CA GLY A 343 -21.59 19.28 -4.18
C GLY A 343 -20.87 18.73 -2.94
N SER A 344 -19.58 19.03 -2.77
CA SER A 344 -18.84 18.74 -1.53
C SER A 344 -19.29 19.61 -0.34
N GLY A 345 -18.83 19.24 0.86
CA GLY A 345 -19.00 20.05 2.06
C GLY A 345 -18.28 21.40 1.99
N TYR A 346 -17.15 21.52 1.28
CA TYR A 346 -16.56 22.83 1.02
C TYR A 346 -17.46 23.68 0.11
N TRP A 347 -18.00 23.07 -0.96
CA TRP A 347 -18.86 23.76 -1.91
C TRP A 347 -20.17 24.23 -1.26
N ILE A 348 -20.82 23.38 -0.45
CA ILE A 348 -22.03 23.74 0.31
C ILE A 348 -21.78 24.94 1.22
N ALA A 349 -20.69 24.89 2.00
CA ALA A 349 -20.32 25.97 2.91
C ALA A 349 -20.07 27.28 2.15
N ASN A 350 -19.25 27.22 1.09
CA ASN A 350 -18.92 28.39 0.28
C ASN A 350 -20.16 28.97 -0.43
N ARG A 351 -21.07 28.11 -0.91
CA ARG A 351 -22.33 28.52 -1.55
C ARG A 351 -23.24 29.24 -0.57
N ALA A 352 -23.38 28.73 0.66
CA ALA A 352 -24.16 29.37 1.71
C ALA A 352 -23.56 30.73 2.14
N ILE A 353 -22.24 30.82 2.28
CA ILE A 353 -21.54 32.09 2.56
C ILE A 353 -21.80 33.09 1.42
N ARG A 354 -21.72 32.64 0.17
CA ARG A 354 -21.96 33.48 -0.99
C ARG A 354 -23.38 34.06 -1.02
N TYR A 355 -24.41 33.30 -0.64
CA TYR A 355 -25.76 33.85 -0.50
C TYR A 355 -25.85 35.00 0.52
N VAL A 356 -25.11 34.92 1.64
CA VAL A 356 -25.05 36.02 2.62
C VAL A 356 -24.38 37.26 2.03
N PHE A 357 -23.27 37.08 1.31
CA PHE A 357 -22.54 38.18 0.69
C PHE A 357 -23.37 38.86 -0.41
N ASP A 358 -23.87 38.08 -1.37
CA ASP A 358 -24.58 38.58 -2.54
C ASP A 358 -25.88 39.34 -2.15
N ASP A 359 -26.59 38.87 -1.13
CA ASP A 359 -27.84 39.49 -0.63
C ASP A 359 -27.57 40.80 0.13
N GLU A 360 -26.58 40.82 1.04
CA GLU A 360 -26.24 42.03 1.80
C GLU A 360 -25.57 43.12 0.96
N ASP A 361 -24.79 42.74 -0.05
CA ASP A 361 -24.16 43.71 -0.97
C ASP A 361 -25.14 44.19 -2.06
N GLY A 362 -26.34 43.61 -2.13
CA GLY A 362 -27.34 43.92 -3.16
C GLY A 362 -26.96 43.45 -4.56
N LEU A 363 -26.02 42.51 -4.68
CA LEU A 363 -25.55 41.96 -5.96
C LEU A 363 -26.57 40.98 -6.56
N SER A 364 -27.13 40.10 -5.73
CA SER A 364 -28.17 39.16 -6.14
C SER A 364 -29.01 38.75 -4.93
N PRO A 365 -30.34 38.92 -4.97
CA PRO A 365 -31.19 38.59 -3.83
C PRO A 365 -31.17 37.08 -3.57
N SER A 366 -31.09 36.71 -2.29
CA SER A 366 -31.25 35.33 -1.86
C SER A 366 -32.69 34.86 -2.11
N PRO A 367 -32.91 33.60 -2.55
CA PRO A 367 -34.26 33.07 -2.76
C PRO A 367 -35.08 32.96 -1.46
N TYR A 368 -34.43 33.01 -0.30
CA TYR A 368 -35.03 32.91 1.04
C TYR A 368 -34.25 33.78 2.05
N PRO A 369 -34.82 34.10 3.23
CA PRO A 369 -34.14 34.91 4.23
C PRO A 369 -32.77 34.36 4.65
N ILE A 370 -31.74 35.22 4.66
CA ILE A 370 -30.35 34.84 5.00
C ILE A 370 -30.08 34.75 6.52
N THR A 371 -31.07 35.06 7.37
CA THR A 371 -30.89 35.30 8.81
C THR A 371 -30.24 34.13 9.54
N THR A 372 -30.70 32.90 9.29
CA THR A 372 -30.13 31.69 9.95
C THR A 372 -28.73 31.41 9.46
N VAL A 373 -28.50 31.44 8.15
CA VAL A 373 -27.19 31.17 7.54
C VAL A 373 -26.15 32.20 8.00
N LYS A 374 -26.52 33.49 8.04
CA LYS A 374 -25.67 34.56 8.57
C LYS A 374 -25.34 34.32 10.05
N ARG A 375 -26.34 34.05 10.90
CA ARG A 375 -26.11 33.77 12.33
C ARG A 375 -25.13 32.60 12.51
N LEU A 376 -25.35 31.50 11.81
CA LEU A 376 -24.47 30.33 11.86
C LEU A 376 -23.05 30.65 11.36
N LEU A 377 -22.91 31.46 10.29
CA LEU A 377 -21.62 31.92 9.77
C LEU A 377 -20.84 32.68 10.85
N LEU A 378 -21.48 33.65 11.51
CA LEU A 378 -20.86 34.43 12.58
C LEU A 378 -20.43 33.55 13.77
N GLU A 379 -21.32 32.66 14.22
CA GLU A 379 -21.07 31.74 15.33
C GLU A 379 -19.97 30.70 15.03
N HIS A 380 -19.99 30.10 13.83
CA HIS A 380 -19.09 29.01 13.47
C HIS A 380 -17.64 29.47 13.33
N PHE A 381 -17.44 30.62 12.67
CA PHE A 381 -16.11 31.18 12.44
C PHE A 381 -15.67 32.15 13.55
N ASN A 382 -16.53 32.38 14.55
CA ASN A 382 -16.29 33.31 15.66
C ASN A 382 -15.94 34.72 15.18
N ILE A 383 -16.77 35.25 14.28
CA ILE A 383 -16.60 36.57 13.65
C ILE A 383 -17.79 37.48 13.97
N LYS A 384 -17.54 38.80 14.00
CA LYS A 384 -18.58 39.81 14.34
C LYS A 384 -19.43 40.21 13.14
N ASP A 385 -18.85 40.16 11.95
CA ASP A 385 -19.47 40.51 10.68
C ASP A 385 -18.92 39.60 9.56
N LYS A 386 -19.48 39.74 8.35
CA LYS A 386 -19.06 38.95 7.20
C LYS A 386 -17.61 39.21 6.77
N ILE A 387 -17.03 40.39 7.06
CA ILE A 387 -15.65 40.73 6.66
C ILE A 387 -14.66 39.86 7.43
N GLY A 388 -14.98 39.49 8.67
CA GLY A 388 -14.15 38.60 9.48
C GLY A 388 -13.83 37.25 8.82
N ILE A 389 -14.65 36.77 7.88
CA ILE A 389 -14.40 35.50 7.17
C ILE A 389 -13.15 35.55 6.28
N LEU A 390 -12.71 36.73 5.85
CA LEU A 390 -11.57 36.91 4.94
C LEU A 390 -10.28 36.32 5.54
N ASP A 391 -10.12 36.35 6.86
CA ASP A 391 -8.98 35.70 7.52
C ASP A 391 -8.97 34.19 7.26
N SER A 392 -10.13 33.52 7.39
CA SER A 392 -10.27 32.08 7.13
C SER A 392 -10.24 31.72 5.64
N LEU A 393 -10.47 32.67 4.74
CA LEU A 393 -10.43 32.45 3.29
C LEU A 393 -9.04 32.70 2.68
N TYR A 394 -8.25 33.61 3.27
CA TYR A 394 -6.96 34.03 2.72
C TYR A 394 -5.79 33.71 3.66
N ALA A 395 -5.71 34.38 4.82
CA ALA A 395 -4.53 34.35 5.67
C ALA A 395 -4.34 33.00 6.39
N ASN A 396 -5.43 32.43 6.91
CA ASN A 396 -5.46 31.21 7.71
C ASN A 396 -6.29 30.11 7.04
N PHE A 397 -6.20 30.01 5.71
CA PHE A 397 -7.01 29.08 4.94
C PHE A 397 -6.79 27.62 5.33
N LYS A 398 -7.88 26.96 5.70
CA LYS A 398 -7.94 25.51 5.91
C LYS A 398 -9.22 24.96 5.29
N LYS A 399 -9.10 24.24 4.17
CA LYS A 399 -10.25 23.68 3.43
C LYS A 399 -11.22 22.90 4.33
N ALA A 400 -10.70 22.07 5.23
CA ALA A 400 -11.50 21.30 6.18
C ALA A 400 -12.27 22.18 7.18
N HIS A 401 -11.70 23.32 7.60
CA HIS A 401 -12.36 24.26 8.50
C HIS A 401 -13.57 24.89 7.81
N ILE A 402 -13.41 25.39 6.59
CA ILE A 402 -14.51 25.93 5.78
C ILE A 402 -15.59 24.86 5.56
N ALA A 403 -15.19 23.66 5.13
CA ALA A 403 -16.13 22.56 4.88
C ALA A 403 -16.90 22.12 6.14
N SER A 404 -16.33 22.30 7.33
CA SER A 404 -16.99 21.93 8.59
C SER A 404 -18.25 22.76 8.88
N PHE A 405 -18.38 23.94 8.26
CA PHE A 405 -19.59 24.77 8.33
C PHE A 405 -20.83 24.06 7.79
N THR A 406 -20.66 23.17 6.81
CA THR A 406 -21.75 22.34 6.25
C THR A 406 -22.47 21.51 7.31
N GLY A 407 -21.73 21.00 8.31
CA GLY A 407 -22.33 20.25 9.41
C GLY A 407 -23.21 21.12 10.32
N LYS A 408 -22.95 22.44 10.40
CA LYS A 408 -23.80 23.40 11.13
C LYS A 408 -25.06 23.71 10.33
N LEU A 409 -24.92 23.95 9.03
CA LEU A 409 -26.05 24.17 8.12
C LEU A 409 -27.02 22.98 8.14
N ALA A 410 -26.51 21.75 8.00
CA ALA A 410 -27.32 20.53 7.98
C ALA A 410 -28.28 20.39 9.19
N LYS A 411 -27.88 20.88 10.37
CA LYS A 411 -28.69 20.80 11.60
C LYS A 411 -29.89 21.73 11.59
N GLU A 412 -29.82 22.86 10.91
CA GLU A 412 -30.92 23.83 10.78
C GLU A 412 -31.80 23.58 9.55
N ALA A 413 -31.43 22.63 8.70
CA ALA A 413 -32.08 22.40 7.42
C ALA A 413 -33.58 22.08 7.53
N ALA A 414 -34.07 21.53 8.65
CA ALA A 414 -35.51 21.30 8.83
C ALA A 414 -36.31 22.62 8.84
N ASN A 415 -35.73 23.66 9.42
CA ASN A 415 -36.38 24.93 9.74
C ASN A 415 -35.98 26.07 8.79
N ASP A 416 -34.95 25.88 7.96
CA ASP A 416 -34.44 26.92 7.07
C ASP A 416 -34.52 26.52 5.59
N PRO A 417 -35.33 27.22 4.77
CA PRO A 417 -35.48 26.92 3.35
C PRO A 417 -34.25 27.27 2.51
N LEU A 418 -33.43 28.27 2.91
CA LEU A 418 -32.19 28.58 2.19
C LEU A 418 -31.19 27.43 2.30
N VAL A 419 -31.07 26.86 3.50
CA VAL A 419 -30.25 25.66 3.71
C VAL A 419 -30.72 24.51 2.81
N LYS A 420 -32.04 24.25 2.73
CA LYS A 420 -32.58 23.22 1.83
C LYS A 420 -32.20 23.47 0.37
N VAL A 421 -32.25 24.73 -0.09
CA VAL A 421 -31.82 25.10 -1.45
C VAL A 421 -30.36 24.76 -1.69
N VAL A 422 -29.45 25.15 -0.78
CA VAL A 422 -28.01 24.90 -0.96
C VAL A 422 -27.70 23.40 -1.04
N PHE A 423 -28.34 22.58 -0.18
CA PHE A 423 -28.17 21.13 -0.24
C PHE A 423 -28.82 20.51 -1.50
N HIS A 424 -29.94 21.06 -1.97
CA HIS A 424 -30.54 20.67 -3.24
C HIS A 424 -29.59 20.95 -4.41
N GLU A 425 -29.02 22.16 -4.51
CA GLU A 425 -28.03 22.50 -5.54
C GLU A 425 -26.80 21.57 -5.49
N ALA A 426 -26.32 21.24 -4.28
CA ALA A 426 -25.25 20.27 -4.10
C ALA A 426 -25.64 18.88 -4.65
N GLY A 427 -26.85 18.42 -4.35
CA GLY A 427 -27.42 17.20 -4.93
C GLY A 427 -27.39 17.21 -6.46
N VAL A 428 -27.82 18.32 -7.08
CA VAL A 428 -27.84 18.47 -8.55
C VAL A 428 -26.45 18.29 -9.15
N LEU A 429 -25.41 18.83 -8.52
CA LEU A 429 -24.03 18.67 -8.97
C LEU A 429 -23.55 17.22 -8.83
N LEU A 430 -23.82 16.57 -7.70
CA LEU A 430 -23.45 15.17 -7.46
C LEU A 430 -24.14 14.23 -8.45
N GLY A 431 -25.45 14.41 -8.69
CA GLY A 431 -26.18 13.64 -9.69
C GLY A 431 -25.68 13.91 -11.12
N SER A 432 -25.27 15.16 -11.40
CA SER A 432 -24.68 15.52 -12.70
C SER A 432 -23.34 14.84 -12.95
N HIS A 433 -22.55 14.55 -11.90
CA HIS A 433 -21.34 13.73 -12.06
C HIS A 433 -21.65 12.29 -12.49
N VAL A 434 -22.68 11.67 -11.92
CA VAL A 434 -23.13 10.32 -12.32
C VAL A 434 -23.65 10.33 -13.76
N ARG A 435 -24.44 11.34 -14.12
CA ARG A 435 -24.87 11.51 -15.51
C ARG A 435 -23.69 11.70 -16.46
N ALA A 436 -22.74 12.55 -16.11
CA ALA A 436 -21.57 12.84 -16.95
C ALA A 436 -20.71 11.59 -17.19
N ILE A 437 -20.48 10.77 -16.15
CA ILE A 437 -19.68 9.54 -16.28
C ILE A 437 -20.40 8.44 -17.07
N SER A 438 -21.72 8.56 -17.24
CA SER A 438 -22.55 7.56 -17.96
C SER A 438 -22.28 7.47 -19.46
N SER A 439 -21.55 8.42 -20.03
CA SER A 439 -21.00 8.32 -21.39
C SER A 439 -20.07 7.12 -21.54
N HIS A 440 -19.48 6.64 -20.43
CA HIS A 440 -18.58 5.50 -20.41
C HIS A 440 -19.26 4.18 -20.05
N PHE A 441 -20.56 4.16 -19.72
CA PHE A 441 -21.28 2.95 -19.33
C PHE A 441 -21.59 2.06 -20.55
N ASP A 442 -21.55 0.75 -20.32
CA ASP A 442 -22.14 -0.23 -21.24
C ASP A 442 -23.67 -0.27 -21.10
N GLN A 443 -24.33 -1.05 -21.97
CA GLN A 443 -25.78 -1.15 -21.99
C GLN A 443 -26.36 -1.75 -20.71
N GLU A 444 -25.66 -2.70 -20.07
CA GLU A 444 -26.12 -3.35 -18.84
C GLU A 444 -26.11 -2.36 -17.67
N MET A 445 -25.01 -1.61 -17.50
CA MET A 445 -24.87 -0.61 -16.44
C MET A 445 -25.85 0.56 -16.60
N LEU A 446 -26.29 0.89 -17.82
CA LEU A 446 -27.34 1.90 -18.02
C LEU A 446 -28.73 1.47 -17.51
N LEU A 447 -28.98 0.16 -17.44
CA LEU A 447 -30.25 -0.37 -16.92
C LEU A 447 -30.31 -0.26 -15.39
N ASP A 448 -29.20 -0.52 -14.69
CA ASP A 448 -29.07 -0.37 -13.25
C ASP A 448 -27.63 -0.01 -12.88
N VAL A 449 -27.40 1.26 -12.54
CA VAL A 449 -26.06 1.76 -12.17
C VAL A 449 -25.82 1.47 -10.69
N PRO A 450 -24.86 0.60 -10.33
CA PRO A 450 -24.46 0.42 -8.94
C PRO A 450 -23.56 1.58 -8.53
N VAL A 451 -23.98 2.35 -7.53
CA VAL A 451 -23.24 3.51 -7.03
C VAL A 451 -22.98 3.37 -5.54
N VAL A 452 -21.72 3.38 -5.13
CA VAL A 452 -21.33 3.48 -3.72
C VAL A 452 -21.14 4.93 -3.32
N LEU A 453 -21.75 5.34 -2.20
CA LEU A 453 -21.69 6.69 -1.67
C LEU A 453 -20.65 6.76 -0.54
N VAL A 454 -19.70 7.68 -0.66
CA VAL A 454 -18.63 7.89 0.33
C VAL A 454 -18.59 9.34 0.77
N GLY A 455 -18.48 9.57 2.08
CA GLY A 455 -18.25 10.90 2.64
C GLY A 455 -19.42 11.47 3.45
N SER A 456 -19.10 12.46 4.27
CA SER A 456 -19.98 12.97 5.32
C SER A 456 -21.20 13.72 4.82
N VAL A 457 -21.21 14.24 3.59
CA VAL A 457 -22.38 14.94 3.01
C VAL A 457 -23.57 13.99 2.88
N PHE A 458 -23.34 12.71 2.60
CA PHE A 458 -24.40 11.71 2.45
C PHE A 458 -25.09 11.36 3.78
N LYS A 459 -24.54 11.75 4.94
CA LYS A 459 -25.30 11.72 6.21
C LYS A 459 -26.54 12.61 6.17
N SER A 460 -26.56 13.56 5.25
CA SER A 460 -27.70 14.45 4.95
C SER A 460 -28.40 14.04 3.65
N TRP A 461 -28.47 12.75 3.33
CA TRP A 461 -29.09 12.23 2.10
C TRP A 461 -30.48 12.79 1.83
N SER A 462 -31.33 12.90 2.86
CA SER A 462 -32.69 13.45 2.74
C SER A 462 -32.73 14.89 2.19
N LEU A 463 -31.66 15.67 2.39
CA LEU A 463 -31.54 17.06 1.88
C LEU A 463 -31.00 17.10 0.44
N VAL A 464 -30.13 16.17 0.06
CA VAL A 464 -29.50 16.15 -1.26
C VAL A 464 -30.25 15.28 -2.27
N LYS A 465 -31.09 14.33 -1.83
CA LYS A 465 -31.76 13.32 -2.67
C LYS A 465 -32.54 13.92 -3.83
N ALA A 466 -33.38 14.91 -3.56
CA ALA A 466 -34.20 15.55 -4.60
C ALA A 466 -33.32 16.19 -5.69
N GLY A 467 -32.30 16.94 -5.26
CA GLY A 467 -31.32 17.52 -6.18
C GLY A 467 -30.53 16.45 -6.93
N PHE A 468 -30.12 15.37 -6.28
CA PHE A 468 -29.41 14.25 -6.92
C PHE A 468 -30.24 13.62 -8.04
N ILE A 469 -31.53 13.36 -7.80
CA ILE A 469 -32.45 12.84 -8.82
C ILE A 469 -32.56 13.81 -9.99
N GLU A 470 -32.72 15.12 -9.74
CA GLU A 470 -32.71 16.14 -10.79
C GLU A 470 -31.38 16.14 -11.56
N GLY A 471 -30.27 16.11 -10.84
CA GLY A 471 -28.92 16.03 -11.38
C GLY A 471 -28.67 14.78 -12.22
N VAL A 472 -29.31 13.64 -11.93
CA VAL A 472 -29.20 12.48 -12.82
C VAL A 472 -30.04 12.70 -14.09
N ARG A 473 -31.20 13.37 -14.00
CA ARG A 473 -32.13 13.58 -15.13
C ARG A 473 -31.71 14.68 -16.13
N LYS A 474 -31.16 15.80 -15.63
CA LYS A 474 -31.14 17.09 -16.33
C LYS A 474 -30.04 17.25 -17.40
N GLY A 475 -30.26 16.77 -18.62
CA GLY A 475 -29.38 17.00 -19.79
C GLY A 475 -30.12 17.49 -21.02
N ASN A 476 -29.42 18.09 -21.99
CA ASN A 476 -30.01 18.58 -23.26
C ASN A 476 -30.72 17.47 -24.07
N GLU A 477 -30.33 16.20 -23.86
CA GLU A 477 -30.92 15.01 -24.50
C GLU A 477 -31.61 14.06 -23.49
N GLY A 478 -31.76 14.47 -22.23
CA GLY A 478 -32.19 13.59 -21.14
C GLY A 478 -31.09 12.61 -20.68
N SER A 479 -31.39 11.80 -19.66
CA SER A 479 -30.47 10.76 -19.16
C SER A 479 -30.86 9.40 -19.68
N ARG A 480 -29.88 8.60 -20.10
CA ARG A 480 -30.10 7.20 -20.52
C ARG A 480 -30.22 6.23 -19.33
N ILE A 481 -29.88 6.71 -18.13
CA ILE A 481 -29.88 5.89 -16.91
C ILE A 481 -31.33 5.58 -16.52
N LYS A 482 -31.68 4.29 -16.42
CA LYS A 482 -33.02 3.84 -16.03
C LYS A 482 -33.18 3.62 -14.53
N LYS A 483 -32.12 3.13 -13.88
CA LYS A 483 -32.10 2.88 -12.44
C LYS A 483 -30.72 3.18 -11.87
N VAL A 484 -30.70 3.69 -10.65
CA VAL A 484 -29.50 3.84 -9.83
C VAL A 484 -29.76 3.14 -8.51
N THR A 485 -28.96 2.12 -8.21
CA THR A 485 -28.97 1.45 -6.91
C THR A 485 -27.81 1.99 -6.08
N LEU A 486 -28.14 2.65 -4.97
CA LEU A 486 -27.18 3.29 -4.07
C LEU A 486 -26.77 2.33 -2.97
N TYR A 487 -25.48 2.29 -2.68
CA TYR A 487 -24.87 1.45 -1.65
C TYR A 487 -24.09 2.30 -0.66
N LEU A 488 -24.03 1.85 0.59
CA LEU A 488 -23.07 2.34 1.57
C LEU A 488 -21.97 1.31 1.76
N LEU A 489 -20.80 1.80 2.14
CA LEU A 489 -19.65 0.97 2.42
C LEU A 489 -19.74 0.40 3.85
N GLU A 490 -19.69 -0.92 4.00
CA GLU A 490 -19.69 -1.62 5.30
C GLU A 490 -18.31 -2.15 5.72
N GLU A 491 -17.42 -2.37 4.75
CA GLU A 491 -16.07 -2.89 4.99
C GLU A 491 -15.01 -1.87 4.57
N THR A 492 -13.80 -1.98 5.14
CA THR A 492 -12.69 -1.13 4.71
C THR A 492 -12.43 -1.32 3.20
N PRO A 493 -12.20 -0.22 2.45
CA PRO A 493 -11.73 -0.27 1.06
C PRO A 493 -10.47 -1.12 0.86
N ALA A 494 -9.68 -1.36 1.91
CA ALA A 494 -8.51 -2.23 1.88
C ALA A 494 -8.84 -3.63 1.35
N VAL A 495 -10.05 -4.17 1.59
CA VAL A 495 -10.49 -5.45 0.99
C VAL A 495 -10.47 -5.37 -0.53
N GLY A 496 -11.01 -4.29 -1.11
CA GLY A 496 -10.99 -4.06 -2.55
C GLY A 496 -9.59 -3.93 -3.13
N ALA A 497 -8.66 -3.33 -2.37
CA ALA A 497 -7.26 -3.28 -2.76
C ALA A 497 -6.65 -4.70 -2.85
N ALA A 498 -6.94 -5.57 -1.89
CA ALA A 498 -6.46 -6.96 -1.91
C ALA A 498 -7.06 -7.77 -3.08
N LEU A 499 -8.35 -7.58 -3.37
CA LEU A 499 -9.04 -8.22 -4.50
C LEU A 499 -8.46 -7.79 -5.85
N LEU A 500 -8.16 -6.49 -6.02
CA LEU A 500 -7.50 -5.99 -7.23
C LEU A 500 -6.07 -6.54 -7.36
N ALA A 501 -5.33 -6.66 -6.25
CA ALA A 501 -4.00 -7.25 -6.24
C ALA A 501 -4.04 -8.71 -6.74
N ALA A 502 -5.00 -9.51 -6.24
CA ALA A 502 -5.17 -10.89 -6.67
C ALA A 502 -5.53 -10.99 -8.17
N ARG A 503 -6.44 -10.15 -8.65
CA ARG A 503 -6.82 -10.10 -10.08
C ARG A 503 -5.65 -9.76 -10.99
N ASN A 504 -4.77 -8.85 -10.57
CA ASN A 504 -3.58 -8.47 -11.34
C ASN A 504 -2.58 -9.62 -11.51
N VAL A 505 -2.58 -10.60 -10.61
CA VAL A 505 -1.80 -11.84 -10.75
C VAL A 505 -2.65 -13.02 -11.24
N SER A 506 -3.77 -12.72 -11.92
CA SER A 506 -4.69 -13.70 -12.53
C SER A 506 -5.33 -14.68 -11.53
N VAL A 507 -5.54 -14.25 -10.29
CA VAL A 507 -6.25 -15.02 -9.25
C VAL A 507 -7.62 -14.39 -9.00
N GLU A 508 -8.69 -15.12 -9.33
CA GLU A 508 -10.05 -14.74 -8.97
C GLU A 508 -10.37 -15.20 -7.55
N VAL A 509 -10.44 -14.24 -6.63
CA VAL A 509 -10.82 -14.49 -5.25
C VAL A 509 -12.34 -14.35 -5.10
N PRO A 510 -13.05 -15.36 -4.60
CA PRO A 510 -14.46 -15.23 -4.27
C PRO A 510 -14.66 -14.15 -3.22
N HIS A 511 -15.47 -13.14 -3.53
CA HIS A 511 -15.86 -12.10 -2.56
C HIS A 511 -17.38 -12.07 -2.44
N GLN A 512 -17.86 -12.35 -1.23
CA GLN A 512 -19.28 -12.19 -0.93
C GLN A 512 -19.55 -10.71 -0.76
N GLN A 513 -20.41 -10.16 -1.63
CA GLN A 513 -20.79 -8.77 -1.57
C GLN A 513 -21.51 -8.49 -0.23
N THR A 514 -20.85 -7.75 0.66
CA THR A 514 -21.38 -7.34 1.96
C THR A 514 -22.04 -5.96 1.91
N SER A 515 -22.10 -5.32 0.74
CA SER A 515 -22.67 -3.98 0.61
C SER A 515 -24.20 -3.98 0.73
N VAL A 516 -24.72 -3.10 1.60
CA VAL A 516 -26.16 -2.92 1.81
C VAL A 516 -26.70 -1.88 0.85
N VAL A 517 -27.81 -2.25 0.18
CA VAL A 517 -28.59 -1.31 -0.63
C VAL A 517 -29.16 -0.24 0.31
N PHE A 518 -28.71 0.99 0.09
CA PHE A 518 -29.11 2.16 0.86
C PHE A 518 -30.40 2.79 0.32
N ASP A 519 -30.52 2.90 -1.00
CA ASP A 519 -31.68 3.51 -1.67
C ASP A 519 -31.71 3.07 -3.14
N VAL A 520 -32.89 3.14 -3.76
CA VAL A 520 -33.08 2.78 -5.17
C VAL A 520 -33.84 3.89 -5.86
N LEU A 521 -33.24 4.44 -6.92
CA LEU A 521 -33.80 5.52 -7.71
C LEU A 521 -34.16 5.00 -9.10
N THR A 522 -35.40 5.21 -9.52
CA THR A 522 -35.88 4.80 -10.86
C THR A 522 -36.21 6.05 -11.68
N PHE A 523 -35.89 5.99 -12.96
CA PHE A 523 -36.02 7.08 -13.92
C PHE A 523 -36.80 6.56 -15.13
N ASP A 524 -37.92 7.23 -15.44
CA ASP A 524 -38.80 6.87 -16.57
C ASP A 524 -38.13 7.15 -17.92
#